data_AF-A0A1A6GTI8-F1
#
_entry.id   AF-A0A1A6GTI8-F1
#
_cell.length_a   1.000
_cell.length_b   1.000
_cell.length_c   1.000
_cell.angle_alpha   90.00
_cell.angle_beta   90.00
_cell.angle_gamma   90.00
#
_symmetry.space_group_name_H-M   'P 1'
#
loop_
_entity.id
_entity.type
_entity.pdbx_description
1 polymer ?
#
loop_
_entity_poly.entity_id
_entity_poly.type
_entity_poly.pdbx_seq_one_letter_code
_entity_poly.pdbx_strand_id
1 'polypeptide(L)' 'SSNDTFPTAMHIAAAVEVHEVLLPGLQKLHDALSAKSKEFAQIIKIGRTHTQDAVPLTLGQ' A
#
# COMPACT_ATOMS: atom_id res chain seq x y z
N SER A 1 -2.82 -39.35 -4.07
CA SER A 1 -4.18 -39.22 -4.62
C SER A 1 -4.22 -37.99 -5.50
N SER A 2 -4.85 -38.05 -6.69
CA SER A 2 -5.00 -36.88 -7.57
C SER A 2 -5.78 -35.73 -6.91
N ASN A 3 -6.58 -36.04 -5.88
CA ASN A 3 -7.41 -35.06 -5.17
C ASN A 3 -6.60 -34.13 -4.25
N ASP A 4 -5.38 -34.52 -3.87
CA ASP A 4 -4.54 -33.73 -2.94
C ASP A 4 -3.53 -32.87 -3.71
N THR A 5 -3.18 -33.27 -4.93
CA THR A 5 -2.10 -32.62 -5.70
C THR A 5 -2.50 -31.24 -6.21
N PHE A 6 -3.75 -31.07 -6.66
CA PHE A 6 -4.22 -29.79 -7.21
C PHE A 6 -4.37 -28.70 -6.13
N PRO A 7 -5.05 -28.96 -4.99
CA PRO A 7 -5.10 -27.97 -3.91
C PRO A 7 -3.72 -27.62 -3.35
N THR A 8 -2.78 -28.57 -3.28
CA THR A 8 -1.40 -28.27 -2.88
C THR A 8 -0.72 -27.33 -3.88
N ALA A 9 -0.84 -27.59 -5.17
CA ALA A 9 -0.26 -26.73 -6.21
C ALA A 9 -0.87 -25.30 -6.19
N MET A 10 -2.18 -25.18 -5.93
CA MET A 10 -2.83 -23.86 -5.81
C MET A 10 -2.25 -23.03 -4.66
N HIS A 11 -2.06 -23.61 -3.48
CA HIS A 11 -1.49 -22.89 -2.35
C HIS A 11 -0.04 -22.50 -2.58
N ILE A 12 0.75 -23.36 -3.24
CA ILE A 12 2.13 -23.03 -3.62
C ILE A 12 2.13 -21.84 -4.59
N ALA A 13 1.33 -21.90 -5.65
CA ALA A 13 1.24 -20.82 -6.63
C ALA A 13 0.80 -19.49 -5.98
N ALA A 14 -0.21 -19.54 -5.12
CA ALA A 14 -0.68 -18.36 -4.39
C ALA A 14 0.41 -17.78 -3.48
N ALA A 15 1.14 -18.63 -2.74
CA ALA A 15 2.23 -18.18 -1.88
C ALA A 15 3.36 -17.53 -2.68
N VAL A 16 3.75 -18.14 -3.81
CA VAL A 16 4.78 -17.60 -4.70
C VAL A 16 4.36 -16.22 -5.25
N GLU A 17 3.15 -16.10 -5.79
CA GLU A 17 2.67 -14.84 -6.36
C GLU A 17 2.57 -13.72 -5.30
N VAL A 18 2.11 -14.07 -4.10
CA VAL A 18 2.05 -13.11 -2.99
C VAL A 18 3.45 -12.63 -2.59
N HIS A 19 4.40 -13.56 -2.46
CA HIS A 19 5.75 -13.23 -1.99
C HIS A 19 6.61 -12.52 -3.03
N GLU A 20 6.50 -12.92 -4.30
CA GLU A 20 7.40 -12.44 -5.35
C GLU A 20 6.84 -11.24 -6.12
N VAL A 21 5.51 -11.07 -6.14
CA VAL A 21 4.86 -10.00 -6.93
C VAL A 21 4.12 -9.02 -6.03
N LEU A 22 3.18 -9.50 -5.22
CA LEU A 22 2.30 -8.62 -4.45
C LEU A 22 3.07 -7.83 -3.37
N LEU A 23 3.80 -8.53 -2.50
CA LEU A 23 4.52 -7.89 -1.40
C LEU A 23 5.60 -6.91 -1.89
N PRO A 24 6.43 -7.24 -2.90
CA PRO A 24 7.38 -6.28 -3.45
C PRO A 24 6.70 -5.08 -4.12
N GLY A 25 5.56 -5.27 -4.78
CA GLY A 25 4.77 -4.19 -5.35
C GLY A 25 4.24 -3.23 -4.27
N LEU A 26 3.68 -3.77 -3.19
CA LEU A 26 3.21 -2.99 -2.05
C LEU A 26 4.37 -2.26 -1.34
N GLN A 27 5.53 -2.90 -1.21
CA GLN A 27 6.71 -2.26 -0.63
C GLN A 27 7.16 -1.06 -1.47
N LYS A 28 7.23 -1.21 -2.79
CA LYS A 28 7.56 -0.09 -3.70
C LYS A 28 6.56 1.07 -3.58
N LEU A 29 5.27 0.75 -3.50
CA LEU A 29 4.21 1.76 -3.33
C LEU A 29 4.36 2.48 -1.98
N HIS A 30 4.54 1.73 -0.90
CA HIS A 30 4.77 2.26 0.45
C HIS A 30 5.97 3.21 0.47
N ASP A 31 7.10 2.79 -0.11
CA ASP A 31 8.34 3.58 -0.07
C ASP A 31 8.20 4.87 -0.87
N ALA A 32 7.53 4.82 -2.03
CA ALA A 32 7.24 6.01 -2.83
C ALA A 32 6.32 7.00 -2.09
N LEU A 33 5.26 6.50 -1.44
CA LEU A 33 4.35 7.33 -0.64
C LEU A 33 5.07 7.92 0.59
N SER A 34 5.92 7.13 1.27
CA SER A 34 6.72 7.58 2.40
C SER A 34 7.72 8.67 2.00
N ALA A 35 8.39 8.50 0.85
CA ALA A 35 9.29 9.51 0.30
C ALA A 35 8.56 10.83 0.03
N LYS A 36 7.36 10.77 -0.57
CA LYS A 36 6.55 11.98 -0.84
C LYS A 36 5.96 12.60 0.42
N SER A 37 5.54 11.81 1.39
CA SER A 37 5.12 12.30 2.71
C SER A 37 6.25 13.13 3.36
N LYS A 38 7.50 12.64 3.34
CA LYS A 38 8.67 13.36 3.84
C LYS A 38 8.98 14.63 3.04
N GLU A 39 8.93 14.55 1.70
CA GLU A 39 9.12 15.70 0.81
C GLU A 39 8.09 16.81 1.08
N PHE A 40 6.86 16.45 1.45
CA PHE A 40 5.75 17.38 1.67
C PHE A 40 5.54 17.77 3.14
N ALA A 41 6.44 17.37 4.04
CA ALA A 41 6.30 17.57 5.48
C ALA A 41 6.14 19.05 5.91
N GLN A 42 6.58 20.00 5.08
CA GLN A 42 6.52 21.44 5.38
C GLN A 42 5.43 22.19 4.58
N ILE A 43 4.70 21.51 3.70
CA ILE A 43 3.65 22.15 2.89
C ILE A 43 2.33 22.13 3.66
N ILE A 44 1.92 23.27 4.20
CA ILE A 44 0.65 23.42 4.93
C ILE A 44 -0.51 23.58 3.92
N LYS A 45 -1.62 22.88 4.14
CA LYS A 45 -2.88 22.97 3.39
C LYS A 45 -4.10 23.08 4.31
N ILE A 46 -5.24 23.47 3.75
CA ILE A 46 -6.55 23.43 4.43
C ILE A 46 -7.07 22.00 4.46
N GLY A 47 -7.52 21.55 5.63
CA GLY A 47 -8.17 20.25 5.80
C GLY A 47 -9.55 20.22 5.16
N ARG A 48 -10.07 19.00 4.93
CA ARG A 48 -11.46 18.83 4.47
C ARG A 48 -12.18 17.78 5.29
N THR A 49 -13.26 18.19 5.96
CA THR A 49 -14.19 17.30 6.68
C THR A 49 -15.59 17.51 6.13
N HIS A 50 -16.32 16.43 5.82
CA HIS A 50 -17.57 16.53 5.05
C HIS A 50 -17.42 17.37 3.77
N THR A 51 -16.25 17.32 3.13
CA THR A 51 -15.85 18.12 1.95
C THR A 51 -15.76 19.64 2.15
N GLN A 52 -15.99 20.14 3.36
CA GLN A 52 -15.86 21.55 3.72
C GLN A 52 -14.50 21.85 4.33
N ASP A 53 -14.07 23.11 4.23
CA ASP A 53 -12.81 23.60 4.81
C ASP A 53 -12.76 23.32 6.31
N ALA A 54 -11.60 22.86 6.77
CA ALA A 54 -11.33 22.50 8.15
C ALA A 54 -9.97 23.05 8.62
N VAL A 55 -9.57 22.71 9.85
CA VAL A 55 -8.28 23.14 10.41
C VAL A 55 -7.10 22.71 9.53
N PRO A 56 -6.00 23.51 9.46
CA PRO A 56 -4.85 23.19 8.64
C PRO A 56 -4.12 21.90 9.04
N LEU A 57 -3.50 21.26 8.06
CA LEU A 57 -2.56 20.15 8.23
C LEU A 57 -1.49 20.21 7.14
N THR A 58 -0.37 19.53 7.31
CA THR A 58 0.64 19.41 6.25
C THR A 58 0.19 18.39 5.20
N LEU A 59 0.70 18.50 3.98
CA LEU A 59 0.52 17.47 2.94
C LEU A 59 1.27 16.17 3.25
N GLY A 60 2.24 16.21 4.17
CA GLY A 60 2.99 15.03 4.60
C GLY A 60 2.37 14.24 5.75
N GLN A 61 1.39 14.80 6.47
CA GLN A 61 0.63 14.16 7.55
C GLN A 61 -0.42 13.19 7.00
#